data_AF-A0A7C0VAT1-F1
#
_entry.id   AF-A0A7C0VAT1-F1
#
_cell.length_a   1.000
_cell.length_b   1.000
_cell.length_c   1.000
_cell.angle_alpha   90.00
_cell.angle_beta   90.00
_cell.angle_gamma   90.00
#
_symmetry.space_group_name_H-M   'P 1'
#
loop_
_entity.id
_entity.type
_entity.pdbx_description
1 polymer ?
#
loop_
_entity_poly.entity_id
_entity_poly.type
_entity_poly.pdbx_seq_one_letter_code
_entity_poly.pdbx_strand_id
1 'polypeptide(L)'
;NKPFSILCDDLHEISRYAKVSNYAYKTMKRLLPGPYTFILEATKLVPKIMLTKRKEIGIRIPDNNICRAIVKELSMPIISSSADYETPYEIEEAYKGYIDMVIDGGIIIPTPSSVISLVNDIPQVLREGKGDVSIFYG
;
A
#
# COMPACT_ATOMS: atom_id res chain seq x y z
N ASN A 1 4.28 13.14 9.27
CA ASN A 1 3.00 12.57 8.79
C ASN A 1 3.28 11.51 7.76
N LYS A 2 2.89 10.27 8.04
CA LYS A 2 2.96 9.17 7.07
C LYS A 2 1.84 9.36 6.03
N PRO A 3 2.09 9.19 4.73
CA PRO A 3 1.03 9.19 3.72
C PRO A 3 0.02 8.08 4.01
N PHE A 4 -1.26 8.32 3.74
CA PHE A 4 -2.21 7.22 3.57
C PHE A 4 -1.76 6.34 2.42
N SER A 5 -2.13 5.06 2.48
CA SER A 5 -1.84 4.12 1.39
C SER A 5 -3.13 3.60 0.79
N ILE A 6 -3.13 3.42 -0.52
CA ILE A 6 -4.20 2.75 -1.25
C ILE A 6 -3.73 1.38 -1.74
N LEU A 7 -4.64 0.41 -1.67
CA LEU A 7 -4.50 -0.90 -2.28
C LEU A 7 -5.06 -0.82 -3.70
N CYS A 8 -4.26 -1.19 -4.68
CA CYS A 8 -4.66 -1.28 -6.08
C CYS A 8 -4.66 -2.75 -6.54
N ASP A 9 -5.45 -3.04 -7.56
CA ASP A 9 -5.52 -4.38 -8.16
C ASP A 9 -4.28 -4.69 -9.03
N ASP A 10 -3.83 -3.70 -9.78
CA ASP A 10 -2.74 -3.78 -10.74
C ASP A 10 -2.00 -2.44 -10.96
N LEU A 11 -0.96 -2.47 -11.81
CA LEU A 11 -0.16 -1.29 -12.12
C LEU A 11 -0.86 -0.26 -13.00
N HIS A 12 -1.84 -0.68 -13.80
CA HIS A 12 -2.61 0.20 -14.65
C HIS A 12 -3.51 1.10 -13.81
N GLU A 13 -4.17 0.55 -12.78
CA GLU A 13 -4.99 1.31 -11.83
C GLU A 13 -4.17 2.38 -11.10
N ILE A 14 -2.94 2.05 -10.66
CA ILE A 14 -2.05 3.01 -9.96
C ILE A 14 -1.90 4.31 -10.74
N SER A 15 -1.77 4.24 -12.08
CA SER A 15 -1.54 5.41 -12.92
C SER A 15 -2.68 6.44 -12.90
N ARG A 16 -3.88 6.05 -12.46
CA ARG A 16 -5.02 6.95 -12.25
C ARG A 16 -4.84 7.82 -11.00
N TYR A 17 -4.19 7.29 -9.97
CA TYR A 17 -4.08 7.89 -8.63
C TYR A 17 -2.70 8.48 -8.33
N ALA A 18 -1.66 8.03 -9.02
CA ALA A 18 -0.31 8.52 -8.88
C ALA A 18 0.36 8.77 -10.23
N LYS A 19 1.31 9.71 -10.26
CA LYS A 19 2.19 9.89 -11.41
C LYS A 19 3.22 8.76 -11.41
N VAL A 20 3.22 7.98 -12.48
CA VAL A 20 4.11 6.83 -12.64
C VAL A 20 5.06 7.11 -13.80
N SER A 21 6.34 7.31 -13.49
CA SER A 21 7.40 7.39 -14.50
C SER A 21 7.74 5.99 -15.04
N ASN A 22 8.54 5.94 -16.10
CA ASN A 22 9.08 4.66 -16.60
C ASN A 22 9.95 3.94 -15.57
N TYR A 23 10.73 4.68 -14.77
CA TYR A 23 11.55 4.11 -13.72
C TYR A 23 10.67 3.51 -12.62
N ALA A 24 9.69 4.28 -12.12
CA ALA A 24 8.76 3.82 -11.09
C ALA A 24 7.95 2.61 -11.56
N TYR A 25 7.45 2.61 -12.81
CA TYR A 25 6.72 1.47 -13.38
C TYR A 25 7.58 0.20 -13.41
N LYS A 26 8.81 0.28 -13.92
CA LYS A 26 9.72 -0.89 -13.99
C LYS A 26 10.07 -1.42 -12.61
N THR A 27 10.33 -0.52 -11.66
CA THR A 27 10.62 -0.88 -10.27
C THR A 27 9.43 -1.58 -9.63
N MET A 28 8.22 -1.00 -9.72
CA MET A 28 7.00 -1.61 -9.17
C MET A 28 6.67 -2.93 -9.85
N LYS A 29 6.79 -3.03 -11.18
CA LYS A 29 6.53 -4.27 -11.93
C LYS A 29 7.41 -5.45 -11.50
N ARG A 30 8.65 -5.17 -11.07
CA ARG A 30 9.57 -6.20 -10.59
C ARG A 30 9.24 -6.66 -9.16
N LEU A 31 8.64 -5.80 -8.35
CA LEU A 31 8.52 -5.98 -6.90
C LEU A 31 7.07 -6.19 -6.41
N LEU A 32 6.08 -5.97 -7.28
CA LEU A 32 4.66 -6.13 -6.99
C LEU A 32 4.05 -7.28 -7.82
N PRO A 33 3.10 -8.06 -7.26
CA PRO A 33 2.63 -8.01 -5.87
C PRO A 33 3.72 -8.37 -4.87
N GLY A 34 3.71 -7.74 -3.69
CA GLY A 34 4.77 -7.97 -2.73
C GLY A 34 4.73 -7.12 -1.46
N PRO A 35 5.69 -7.31 -0.55
CA PRO A 35 5.76 -6.67 0.77
C PRO A 35 6.29 -5.23 0.70
N TYR A 36 5.78 -4.42 -0.23
CA TYR A 36 6.23 -3.06 -0.49
C TYR A 36 5.10 -2.05 -0.41
N THR A 37 5.46 -0.84 0.02
CA THR A 37 4.65 0.38 -0.12
C THR A 37 5.48 1.40 -0.88
N PHE A 38 5.01 1.84 -2.05
CA PHE A 38 5.70 2.86 -2.85
C PHE A 38 5.06 4.22 -2.65
N ILE A 39 5.87 5.23 -2.33
CA ILE A 39 5.41 6.61 -2.23
C ILE A 39 5.63 7.31 -3.58
N LEU A 40 4.56 7.86 -4.14
CA LEU A 40 4.55 8.57 -5.42
C LEU A 40 3.85 9.92 -5.30
N GLU A 41 4.08 10.80 -6.26
CA GLU A 41 3.30 12.03 -6.39
C GLU A 41 1.86 11.67 -6.79
N ALA A 42 0.87 12.14 -6.03
CA ALA A 42 -0.53 11.85 -6.30
C ALA A 42 -1.07 12.68 -7.47
N THR A 43 -2.05 12.13 -8.20
CA THR A 43 -2.85 12.89 -9.16
C THR A 43 -3.91 13.73 -8.43
N LYS A 44 -4.61 14.59 -9.18
CA LYS A 44 -5.72 15.38 -8.64
C LYS A 44 -6.95 14.54 -8.26
N LEU A 45 -7.00 13.27 -8.67
CA LEU A 45 -8.09 12.36 -8.34
C LEU A 45 -8.09 11.98 -6.86
N VAL A 46 -6.92 12.01 -6.21
CA VAL A 46 -6.78 11.67 -4.79
C VAL A 46 -7.29 12.82 -3.91
N PRO A 47 -8.26 12.57 -3.01
CA PRO A 47 -8.75 13.59 -2.09
C PRO A 47 -7.65 14.23 -1.25
N LYS A 48 -7.67 15.56 -1.10
CA LYS A 48 -6.63 16.31 -0.37
C LYS A 48 -6.42 15.82 1.08
N ILE A 49 -7.48 15.33 1.74
CA ILE A 49 -7.41 14.82 3.11
C ILE A 49 -6.51 13.57 3.23
N MET A 50 -6.33 12.83 2.13
CA MET A 50 -5.47 11.64 2.09
C MET A 50 -4.01 11.96 1.79
N LEU A 51 -3.72 13.19 1.35
CA LEU A 51 -2.41 13.58 0.87
C LEU A 51 -1.50 14.07 1.98
N THR A 52 -0.20 13.82 1.86
CA THR A 52 0.79 14.54 2.65
C THR A 52 0.82 16.02 2.27
N LYS A 53 1.50 16.85 3.07
CA LYS A 53 1.78 18.26 2.69
C LYS A 53 2.48 18.37 1.33
N ARG A 54 3.20 17.33 0.91
CA ARG A 54 3.93 17.25 -0.37
C ARG A 54 3.09 16.66 -1.51
N LYS A 55 1.80 16.39 -1.30
CA LYS A 55 0.89 15.76 -2.28
C LYS A 55 1.34 14.36 -2.70
N GLU A 56 1.85 13.59 -1.75
CA GLU A 56 2.29 12.21 -1.97
C GLU A 56 1.23 11.23 -1.47
N ILE A 57 1.19 10.04 -2.09
CA ILE A 57 0.32 8.93 -1.72
C ILE A 57 1.13 7.63 -1.67
N GLY A 58 0.80 6.74 -0.73
CA GLY A 58 1.34 5.39 -0.69
C GLY A 58 0.55 4.45 -1.59
N ILE A 59 1.25 3.58 -2.32
CA ILE A 59 0.68 2.60 -3.24
C ILE A 59 1.11 1.21 -2.81
N ARG A 60 0.16 0.27 -2.82
CA ARG A 60 0.36 -1.11 -2.39
C ARG A 60 -0.38 -2.07 -3.33
N ILE A 61 0.29 -3.14 -3.74
CA ILE A 61 -0.34 -4.34 -4.31
C ILE A 61 0.16 -5.51 -3.46
N PRO A 62 -0.59 -5.92 -2.42
CA PRO A 62 -0.13 -6.96 -1.51
C PRO A 62 -0.15 -8.33 -2.21
N ASP A 63 0.81 -9.18 -1.88
CA ASP A 63 0.80 -10.60 -2.25
C ASP A 63 -0.11 -11.39 -1.29
N ASN A 64 -1.40 -11.07 -1.33
CA ASN A 64 -2.45 -11.75 -0.56
C ASN A 64 -3.70 -11.90 -1.43
N ASN A 65 -4.16 -13.13 -1.62
CA ASN A 65 -5.27 -13.44 -2.52
C ASN A 65 -6.60 -12.83 -2.07
N ILE A 66 -6.85 -12.76 -0.77
CA ILE A 66 -8.09 -12.16 -0.21
C ILE A 66 -8.10 -10.66 -0.54
N CYS A 67 -7.04 -9.93 -0.20
CA CYS A 67 -6.94 -8.50 -0.50
C CYS A 67 -7.08 -8.23 -1.99
N ARG A 68 -6.39 -9.00 -2.84
CA ARG A 68 -6.45 -8.83 -4.29
C ARG A 68 -7.83 -9.13 -4.87
N ALA A 69 -8.52 -10.15 -4.37
CA ALA A 69 -9.88 -10.48 -4.79
C ALA A 69 -10.86 -9.35 -4.45
N ILE A 70 -10.77 -8.80 -3.22
CA ILE A 70 -11.66 -7.71 -2.78
C ILE A 70 -11.46 -6.45 -3.63
N VAL A 71 -10.21 -5.99 -3.82
CA VAL A 71 -9.93 -4.78 -4.60
C VAL A 71 -10.39 -4.96 -6.05
N LYS A 72 -10.14 -6.14 -6.63
CA LYS A 72 -10.57 -6.47 -8.00
C LYS A 72 -12.09 -6.45 -8.13
N GLU A 73 -12.83 -7.04 -7.19
CA GLU A 73 -14.30 -7.05 -7.23
C GLU A 73 -14.88 -5.64 -7.08
N LEU A 74 -14.29 -4.81 -6.22
CA LEU A 74 -14.71 -3.42 -6.04
C LEU A 74 -14.40 -2.51 -7.23
N SER A 75 -13.47 -2.91 -8.12
CA SER A 75 -13.04 -2.13 -9.29
C SER A 75 -12.60 -0.69 -8.95
N MET A 76 -12.13 -0.49 -7.71
CA MET A 76 -11.64 0.79 -7.20
C MET A 76 -10.67 0.55 -6.05
N PRO A 77 -9.74 1.49 -5.79
CA PRO A 77 -8.74 1.28 -4.76
C PRO A 77 -9.33 1.40 -3.36
N ILE A 78 -8.75 0.66 -2.42
CA ILE A 78 -9.15 0.66 -1.01
C ILE A 78 -8.12 1.44 -0.20
N ILE A 79 -8.58 2.41 0.60
CA ILE A 79 -7.72 3.06 1.60
C ILE A 79 -7.39 2.02 2.66
N SER A 80 -6.10 1.81 2.93
CA SER A 80 -5.65 0.83 3.92
C SER A 80 -4.74 1.43 4.96
N SER A 81 -4.89 0.92 6.19
CA SER A 81 -3.94 1.03 7.28
C SER A 81 -3.71 -0.37 7.87
N SER A 82 -2.64 -0.54 8.64
CA SER A 82 -2.48 -1.76 9.44
C SER A 82 -3.54 -1.81 10.54
N ALA A 83 -4.04 -3.02 10.82
CA ALA A 83 -4.69 -3.35 12.07
C ALA A 83 -3.62 -3.93 13.00
N ASP A 84 -3.43 -3.35 14.19
CA ASP A 84 -2.31 -3.68 15.08
C ASP A 84 -2.61 -4.90 15.98
N TYR A 85 -3.09 -6.00 15.38
CA TYR A 85 -3.49 -7.24 16.08
C TYR A 85 -3.15 -8.48 15.25
N GLU A 86 -2.96 -9.63 15.91
CA GLU A 86 -2.46 -10.86 15.27
C GLU A 86 -3.59 -11.78 14.80
N THR A 87 -4.75 -11.69 15.46
CA THR A 87 -5.89 -12.58 15.18
C THR A 87 -7.13 -11.79 14.75
N PRO A 88 -7.98 -12.38 13.89
CA PRO A 88 -9.28 -11.80 13.54
C PRO A 88 -10.16 -11.48 14.76
N TYR A 89 -10.10 -12.33 15.80
CA TYR A 89 -10.86 -12.14 17.04
C TYR A 89 -10.42 -10.89 17.80
N GLU A 90 -9.11 -10.66 17.94
CA GLU A 90 -8.58 -9.44 18.57
C GLU A 90 -8.99 -8.18 17.79
N ILE A 91 -8.98 -8.25 16.45
CA ILE A 91 -9.45 -7.15 15.58
C ILE A 91 -10.94 -6.86 15.83
N GLU A 92 -11.77 -7.90 15.84
CA GLU A 92 -13.21 -7.77 16.06
C GLU A 92 -13.52 -7.14 17.41
N GLU A 93 -12.89 -7.63 18.49
CA GLU A 93 -13.12 -7.11 19.83
C GLU A 93 -12.56 -5.69 20.00
N ALA A 94 -11.37 -5.39 19.46
CA ALA A 94 -10.75 -4.07 19.55
C ALA A 94 -11.55 -2.98 18.81
N TYR A 95 -12.15 -3.33 17.67
CA TYR A 95 -12.89 -2.39 16.83
C TYR A 95 -14.40 -2.57 16.88
N LYS A 96 -14.91 -3.29 17.88
CA LYS A 96 -16.33 -3.57 18.04
C LYS A 96 -17.18 -2.29 17.97
N GLY A 97 -18.11 -2.25 17.02
CA GLY A 97 -18.98 -1.09 16.77
C GLY A 97 -18.37 0.02 15.90
N TYR A 98 -17.10 -0.09 15.50
CA TYR A 98 -16.42 0.81 14.56
C TYR A 98 -16.18 0.19 13.17
N ILE A 99 -16.32 -1.13 13.06
CA ILE A 99 -16.17 -1.88 11.81
C ILE A 99 -17.44 -2.65 11.49
N ASP A 100 -17.77 -2.76 10.21
CA ASP A 100 -18.93 -3.51 9.73
C ASP A 100 -18.65 -5.02 9.61
N MET A 101 -17.39 -5.40 9.40
CA MET A 101 -16.99 -6.78 9.11
C MET A 101 -15.51 -7.03 9.39
N VAL A 102 -15.20 -8.25 9.81
CA VAL A 102 -13.85 -8.83 9.78
C VAL A 102 -13.82 -9.98 8.79
N ILE A 103 -12.76 -10.06 7.98
CA ILE A 103 -12.53 -11.20 7.09
C ILE A 103 -11.41 -12.04 7.69
N ASP A 104 -11.75 -13.27 8.09
CA ASP A 104 -10.79 -14.22 8.63
C ASP A 104 -9.91 -14.79 7.50
N GLY A 105 -8.63 -14.40 7.50
CA GLY A 105 -7.59 -14.91 6.61
C GLY A 105 -6.63 -15.90 7.27
N GLY A 106 -6.96 -16.41 8.46
CA GLY A 106 -6.08 -17.18 9.34
C GLY A 106 -5.13 -16.31 10.17
N ILE A 107 -4.16 -16.95 10.82
CA ILE A 107 -3.12 -16.27 11.61
C ILE A 107 -2.12 -15.59 10.68
N ILE A 108 -1.96 -14.28 10.81
CA ILE A 108 -1.03 -13.48 10.00
C ILE A 108 -0.05 -12.82 10.95
N ILE A 109 1.23 -13.18 10.86
CA ILE A 109 2.28 -12.50 11.62
C ILE A 109 2.53 -11.13 10.96
N PRO A 110 2.24 -10.01 11.63
CA PRO A 110 2.30 -8.69 11.02
C PRO A 110 3.75 -8.23 10.86
N THR A 111 4.37 -8.54 9.72
CA THR A 111 5.64 -7.92 9.34
C THR A 111 5.37 -6.71 8.45
N PRO A 112 5.81 -5.49 8.82
CA PRO A 112 5.56 -4.30 8.02
C PRO A 112 6.18 -4.39 6.63
N SER A 113 5.54 -3.79 5.63
CA SER A 113 6.14 -3.60 4.31
C SER A 113 7.35 -2.67 4.36
N SER A 114 8.28 -2.88 3.44
CA SER A 114 9.32 -1.88 3.16
C SER A 114 8.68 -0.68 2.46
N VAL A 115 9.02 0.54 2.90
CA VAL A 115 8.46 1.78 2.35
C VAL A 115 9.54 2.49 1.54
N ILE A 116 9.30 2.63 0.24
CA ILE A 116 10.25 3.25 -0.69
C ILE A 116 9.57 4.44 -1.35
N SER A 117 10.14 5.63 -1.21
CA SER A 117 9.77 6.77 -2.05
C SER A 117 10.40 6.63 -3.41
N LEU A 118 9.61 6.82 -4.47
CA LEU A 118 10.07 6.90 -5.85
C LEU A 118 9.80 8.29 -6.45
N VAL A 119 9.56 9.29 -5.59
CA VAL A 119 9.32 10.67 -6.01
C VAL A 119 10.54 11.21 -6.76
N ASN A 120 10.30 11.85 -7.91
CA ASN A 120 11.34 12.37 -8.80
C ASN A 120 12.35 11.31 -9.30
N ASP A 121 11.98 10.03 -9.31
CA ASP A 121 12.85 8.92 -9.73
C ASP A 121 14.13 8.76 -8.89
N ILE A 122 14.13 9.32 -7.67
CA ILE A 122 15.21 9.16 -6.69
C ILE A 122 14.71 8.19 -5.62
N PRO A 123 15.08 6.89 -5.66
CA PRO A 123 14.62 5.93 -4.68
C PRO A 123 15.14 6.31 -3.29
N GLN A 124 14.24 6.36 -2.30
CA GLN A 124 14.60 6.57 -0.90
C GLN A 124 13.91 5.53 -0.03
N VAL A 125 14.70 4.74 0.70
CA VAL A 125 14.17 3.82 1.70
C VAL A 125 13.72 4.63 2.92
N LEU A 126 12.42 4.72 3.14
CA LEU A 126 11.80 5.41 4.28
C LEU A 126 11.59 4.48 5.48
N ARG A 127 11.49 3.18 5.23
CA ARG A 127 11.39 2.13 6.24
C ARG A 127 11.85 0.80 5.64
N GLU A 128 12.75 0.12 6.33
CA GLU A 128 13.03 -1.30 6.08
C GLU A 128 11.96 -2.17 6.75
N GLY A 129 11.44 -3.12 5.99
CA GLY A 129 10.45 -4.09 6.45
C GLY A 129 10.69 -5.44 5.77
N LYS A 130 9.62 -6.18 5.48
CA LYS A 130 9.72 -7.53 4.89
C LYS A 130 10.30 -7.55 3.46
N GLY A 131 10.18 -6.46 2.71
CA GLY A 131 10.70 -6.39 1.34
C GLY A 131 12.19 -6.10 1.31
N ASP A 132 12.95 -6.86 0.53
CA ASP A 132 14.38 -6.59 0.33
C ASP A 132 14.57 -5.19 -0.28
N VAL A 133 15.45 -4.41 0.35
CA VAL A 133 15.78 -3.04 -0.04
C VAL A 133 17.20 -2.90 -0.57
N SER A 134 17.98 -3.98 -0.62
CA SER A 134 19.39 -3.99 -1.05
C SER A 134 19.59 -3.29 -2.39
N ILE A 135 18.67 -3.49 -3.34
CA ILE A 135 18.66 -2.89 -4.68
C ILE A 135 18.52 -1.36 -4.69
N PHE A 136 18.14 -0.74 -3.57
CA PHE A 136 18.00 0.70 -3.42
C PHE A 136 19.20 1.33 -2.69
N TYR A 137 20.13 0.51 -2.18
CA TYR A 137 21.39 0.96 -1.62
C TYR A 137 22.45 0.90 -2.71
N GLY A 138 22.69 2.05 -3.36
CA GLY A 138 23.71 2.28 -4.37
C GLY A 138 24.31 3.66 -4.22
#